data_AF-A0AAW2UKQ5-F1
#
_entry.id   AF-A0AAW2UKQ5-F1
#
_cell.length_a   1.000
_cell.length_b   1.000
_cell.length_c   1.000
_cell.angle_alpha   90.00
_cell.angle_beta   90.00
_cell.angle_gamma   90.00
#
_symmetry.space_group_name_H-M   'P 1'
#
loop_
_entity.id
_entity.type
_entity.pdbx_description
1 polymer ?
#
loop_
_entity_poly.entity_id
_entity_poly.type
_entity_poly.pdbx_seq_one_letter_code
_entity_poly.pdbx_strand_id
1 'polypeptide(L)'
;MLKPGTCERVAVQRAQAEARERAAAEAKERAEKAAAEARERAAAAEAKEKEMRDKAAVARAEAEARRRAERAAVERAAAEARERAAAEARERAAAAAAAKMNQQKNDNDLESFFSMGRASSAPRARANTADSLFDQQFQNKGGSEAAKRTTSSSSGASSNIKKASSTTNFDDLSSIFGAAPSSGEFQEVEGETEERRRARLDRHQRTQERAAKALAEKNQRDLQAQREQEERHRIAETLDTEIKRWAAGKEGNLRALLSTLQYVRIVLWPECGWQPVSLTDLITGASVKKVYRKATLCIHPDKVQQKGATLQQKYIAEKVFDLLKSVDCKKRPLCR
;
A
#
# COMPACT_ATOMS: atom_id res chain seq x y z
N MET A 1 4.66 78.45 -61.68
CA MET A 1 3.93 77.22 -62.07
C MET A 1 4.41 76.08 -61.20
N LEU A 2 3.61 75.62 -60.23
CA LEU A 2 3.95 74.48 -59.37
C LEU A 2 3.63 73.17 -60.10
N LYS A 3 4.57 72.22 -60.12
CA LYS A 3 4.51 70.98 -60.89
C LYS A 3 3.35 70.07 -60.41
N PRO A 4 2.47 69.58 -61.28
CA PRO A 4 1.24 68.86 -60.89
C PRO A 4 1.47 67.49 -60.18
N GLY A 5 2.68 66.93 -60.21
CA GLY A 5 2.97 65.58 -59.70
C GLY A 5 3.47 65.47 -58.24
N THR A 6 3.55 66.55 -57.47
CA THR A 6 3.95 66.50 -56.05
C THR A 6 2.76 66.31 -55.11
N CYS A 7 1.60 66.90 -55.43
CA CYS A 7 0.38 66.78 -54.64
C CYS A 7 -0.15 65.33 -54.64
N GLU A 8 -0.11 64.65 -55.80
CA GLU A 8 -0.53 63.25 -55.95
C GLU A 8 0.35 62.28 -55.14
N ARG A 9 1.68 62.48 -55.15
CA ARG A 9 2.60 61.65 -54.35
C ARG A 9 2.37 61.80 -52.85
N VAL A 10 2.09 63.02 -52.38
CA VAL A 10 1.77 63.28 -50.96
C VAL A 10 0.42 62.63 -50.59
N ALA A 11 -0.57 62.67 -51.47
CA ALA A 11 -1.86 62.01 -51.25
C ALA A 11 -1.71 60.47 -51.15
N VAL A 12 -0.92 59.86 -52.03
CA VAL A 12 -0.65 58.40 -52.00
C VAL A 12 0.12 58.00 -50.74
N GLN A 13 1.13 58.77 -50.32
CA GLN A 13 1.87 58.50 -49.08
C GLN A 13 0.98 58.61 -47.84
N ARG A 14 0.06 59.59 -47.81
CA ARG A 14 -0.92 59.75 -46.73
C ARG A 14 -1.90 58.57 -46.68
N ALA A 15 -2.41 58.12 -47.83
CA ALA A 15 -3.28 56.94 -47.90
C ALA A 15 -2.56 55.66 -47.46
N GLN A 16 -1.28 55.50 -47.82
CA GLN A 16 -0.46 54.37 -47.36
C GLN A 16 -0.18 54.42 -45.86
N ALA A 17 0.06 55.61 -45.30
CA ALA A 17 0.24 55.79 -43.86
C ALA A 17 -1.05 55.48 -43.08
N GLU A 18 -2.20 55.97 -43.56
CA GLU A 18 -3.51 55.69 -42.96
C GLU A 18 -3.87 54.20 -43.04
N ALA A 19 -3.56 53.52 -44.15
CA ALA A 19 -3.74 52.08 -44.28
C ALA A 19 -2.85 51.28 -43.31
N ARG A 20 -1.60 51.71 -43.11
CA ARG A 20 -0.68 51.10 -42.12
C ARG A 20 -1.13 51.34 -40.69
N GLU A 21 -1.65 52.53 -40.38
CA GLU A 21 -2.19 52.86 -39.07
C GLU A 21 -3.44 52.04 -38.75
N ARG A 22 -4.36 51.90 -39.71
CA ARG A 22 -5.54 51.02 -39.57
C ARG A 22 -5.15 49.56 -39.38
N ALA A 23 -4.18 49.05 -40.15
CA ALA A 23 -3.68 47.69 -39.98
C ALA A 23 -3.00 47.49 -38.60
N ALA A 24 -2.26 48.48 -38.11
CA ALA A 24 -1.64 48.45 -36.80
C ALA A 24 -2.68 48.51 -35.66
N ALA A 25 -3.74 49.30 -35.82
CA ALA A 25 -4.85 49.37 -34.86
C ALA A 25 -5.62 48.05 -34.80
N GLU A 26 -5.95 47.46 -35.94
CA GLU A 26 -6.63 46.16 -36.02
C GLU A 26 -5.76 45.03 -35.45
N ALA A 27 -4.44 45.08 -35.68
CA ALA A 27 -3.49 44.13 -35.08
C ALA A 27 -3.42 44.26 -33.55
N LYS A 28 -3.44 45.49 -33.01
CA LYS A 28 -3.49 45.74 -31.57
C LYS A 28 -4.79 45.25 -30.95
N GLU A 29 -5.93 45.52 -31.58
CA GLU A 29 -7.24 45.05 -31.11
C GLU A 29 -7.32 43.51 -31.12
N ARG A 30 -6.81 42.85 -32.17
CA ARG A 30 -6.73 41.39 -32.22
C ARG A 30 -5.80 40.82 -31.14
N ALA A 31 -4.67 41.47 -30.88
CA ALA A 31 -3.75 41.05 -29.83
C ALA A 31 -4.35 41.21 -28.42
N GLU A 32 -5.09 42.29 -28.19
CA GLU A 32 -5.78 42.54 -26.92
C GLU A 32 -6.90 41.54 -26.67
N LYS A 33 -7.72 41.24 -27.70
CA LYS A 33 -8.75 40.19 -27.63
C LYS A 33 -8.14 38.81 -27.34
N ALA A 34 -7.05 38.46 -28.02
CA ALA A 34 -6.34 37.20 -27.77
C ALA A 34 -5.75 37.14 -26.35
N ALA A 35 -5.22 38.26 -25.83
CA ALA A 35 -4.72 38.34 -24.47
C ALA A 35 -5.84 38.22 -23.42
N ALA A 36 -7.02 38.80 -23.67
CA ALA A 36 -8.19 38.68 -22.81
C ALA A 36 -8.71 37.22 -22.76
N GLU A 37 -8.85 36.56 -23.92
CA GLU A 37 -9.27 35.16 -24.00
C GLU A 37 -8.26 34.22 -23.31
N ALA A 38 -6.96 34.49 -23.43
CA ALA A 38 -5.93 33.73 -22.73
C ALA A 38 -6.02 33.90 -21.20
N ARG A 39 -6.29 35.12 -20.72
CA ARG A 39 -6.50 35.41 -19.29
C ARG A 39 -7.74 34.72 -18.74
N GLU A 40 -8.84 34.72 -19.48
CA GLU A 40 -10.08 34.02 -19.08
C GLU A 40 -9.86 32.51 -19.01
N ARG A 41 -9.17 31.92 -20.00
CA ARG A 41 -8.82 30.49 -19.97
C ARG A 41 -7.89 30.13 -18.81
N ALA A 42 -6.93 31.00 -18.47
CA ALA A 42 -6.06 30.80 -17.32
C ALA A 42 -6.83 30.86 -16.00
N ALA A 43 -7.74 31.83 -15.84
CA ALA A 43 -8.59 31.94 -14.66
C ALA A 43 -9.55 30.75 -14.51
N ALA A 44 -10.12 30.26 -15.61
CA ALA A 44 -10.96 29.07 -15.61
C ALA A 44 -10.18 27.79 -15.26
N ALA A 45 -8.92 27.68 -15.68
CA ALA A 45 -8.04 26.57 -15.29
C ALA A 45 -7.69 26.62 -13.80
N GLU A 46 -7.35 27.79 -13.27
CA GLU A 46 -7.05 27.98 -11.84
C GLU A 46 -8.28 27.69 -10.96
N ALA A 47 -9.48 28.10 -11.40
CA ALA A 47 -10.73 27.81 -10.70
C ALA A 47 -11.00 26.29 -10.63
N LYS A 48 -10.81 25.57 -11.74
CA LYS A 48 -10.94 24.11 -11.78
C LYS A 48 -9.91 23.42 -10.90
N GLU A 49 -8.68 23.93 -10.84
CA GLU A 49 -7.66 23.40 -9.96
C GLU A 49 -8.01 23.59 -8.48
N LYS A 50 -8.51 24.77 -8.10
CA LYS A 50 -9.01 25.03 -6.73
C LYS A 50 -10.18 24.11 -6.38
N GLU A 51 -11.16 23.97 -7.26
CA GLU A 51 -12.30 23.06 -7.06
C GLU A 51 -11.86 21.61 -6.87
N MET A 52 -10.88 21.13 -7.65
CA MET A 52 -10.33 19.78 -7.49
C MET A 52 -9.55 19.61 -6.18
N ARG A 53 -8.79 20.63 -5.77
CA ARG A 53 -8.09 20.64 -4.47
C ARG A 53 -9.07 20.61 -3.29
N ASP A 54 -10.16 21.37 -3.37
CA ASP A 54 -11.19 21.41 -2.33
C ASP A 54 -11.94 20.07 -2.25
N LYS A 55 -12.31 19.48 -3.39
CA LYS A 55 -12.89 18.13 -3.43
C LYS A 55 -11.94 17.07 -2.86
N ALA A 56 -10.64 17.16 -3.17
CA ALA A 56 -9.64 16.26 -2.61
C ALA A 56 -9.46 16.45 -1.09
N ALA A 57 -9.54 17.69 -0.58
CA ALA A 57 -9.48 17.98 0.84
C ALA A 57 -10.70 17.41 1.59
N VAL A 58 -11.91 17.58 1.04
CA VAL A 58 -13.14 17.01 1.59
C VAL A 58 -13.09 15.48 1.61
N ALA A 59 -12.66 14.85 0.52
CA ALA A 59 -12.52 13.39 0.45
C ALA A 59 -11.49 12.85 1.46
N ARG A 60 -10.37 13.56 1.67
CA ARG A 60 -9.37 13.21 2.69
C ARG A 60 -9.92 13.35 4.11
N ALA A 61 -10.65 14.43 4.40
CA ALA A 61 -11.29 14.63 5.69
C ALA A 61 -12.34 13.54 5.99
N GLU A 62 -13.13 13.15 4.99
CA GLU A 62 -14.10 12.07 5.12
C GLU A 62 -13.42 10.71 5.35
N ALA A 63 -12.36 10.40 4.61
CA ALA A 63 -11.59 9.17 4.81
C ALA A 63 -10.93 9.11 6.20
N GLU A 64 -10.42 10.24 6.69
CA GLU A 64 -9.86 10.33 8.04
C GLU A 64 -10.92 10.18 9.12
N ALA A 65 -12.10 10.80 8.95
CA ALA A 65 -13.24 10.62 9.85
C ALA A 65 -13.69 9.16 9.91
N ARG A 66 -13.76 8.47 8.76
CA ARG A 66 -14.05 7.03 8.68
C ARG A 66 -13.00 6.21 9.42
N ARG A 67 -11.69 6.47 9.23
CA ARG A 67 -10.63 5.78 9.99
C ARG A 67 -10.70 6.04 11.49
N ARG A 68 -11.05 7.26 11.92
CA ARG A 68 -11.23 7.59 13.33
C ARG A 68 -12.43 6.86 13.93
N ALA A 69 -13.55 6.81 13.21
CA ALA A 69 -14.74 6.07 13.64
C ALA A 69 -14.46 4.56 13.76
N GLU A 70 -13.74 3.98 12.80
CA GLU A 70 -13.33 2.57 12.85
C GLU A 70 -12.42 2.28 14.05
N ARG A 71 -11.42 3.14 14.30
CA ARG A 71 -10.56 3.01 15.49
C ARG A 71 -11.35 3.12 16.79
N ALA A 72 -12.27 4.08 16.88
CA ALA A 72 -13.13 4.24 18.06
C ALA A 72 -14.07 3.04 18.26
N ALA A 73 -14.58 2.43 17.19
CA ALA A 73 -15.39 1.21 17.27
C ALA A 73 -14.57 0.01 17.77
N VAL A 74 -13.33 -0.16 17.26
CA VAL A 74 -12.42 -1.21 17.73
C VAL A 74 -12.03 -1.00 19.20
N GLU A 75 -11.77 0.23 19.61
CA GLU A 75 -11.47 0.58 21.01
C GLU A 75 -12.66 0.30 21.93
N ARG A 76 -13.88 0.67 21.53
CA ARG A 76 -15.10 0.34 22.28
C ARG A 76 -15.33 -1.17 22.39
N ALA A 77 -15.16 -1.91 21.30
CA ALA A 77 -15.26 -3.36 21.33
C ALA A 77 -14.19 -4.01 22.23
N ALA A 78 -12.96 -3.47 22.22
CA ALA A 78 -11.89 -3.92 23.10
C ALA A 78 -12.17 -3.60 24.58
N ALA A 79 -12.75 -2.43 24.88
CA ALA A 79 -13.16 -2.06 26.24
C ALA A 79 -14.30 -2.97 26.74
N GLU A 80 -15.30 -3.24 25.90
CA GLU A 80 -16.41 -4.14 26.21
C GLU A 80 -15.93 -5.59 26.42
N ALA A 81 -14.97 -6.06 25.62
CA ALA A 81 -14.34 -7.37 25.81
C ALA A 81 -13.56 -7.46 27.14
N ARG A 82 -12.85 -6.38 27.52
CA ARG A 82 -12.15 -6.30 28.81
C ARG A 82 -13.12 -6.29 29.99
N GLU A 83 -14.24 -5.58 29.88
CA GLU A 83 -15.28 -5.57 30.91
C GLU A 83 -15.93 -6.95 31.07
N ARG A 84 -16.26 -7.62 29.96
CA ARG A 84 -16.77 -9.00 29.98
C ARG A 84 -15.78 -9.97 30.62
N ALA A 85 -14.49 -9.90 30.26
CA ALA A 85 -13.46 -10.74 30.86
C ALA A 85 -13.29 -10.45 32.37
N ALA A 86 -13.39 -9.19 32.79
CA ALA A 86 -13.34 -8.81 34.21
C ALA A 86 -14.58 -9.30 34.99
N ALA A 87 -15.77 -9.25 34.40
CA ALA A 87 -16.99 -9.80 34.99
C ALA A 87 -16.89 -11.32 35.17
N GLU A 88 -16.43 -12.02 34.12
CA GLU A 88 -16.24 -13.48 34.15
C GLU A 88 -15.16 -13.89 35.16
N ALA A 89 -14.09 -13.11 35.30
CA ALA A 89 -13.07 -13.33 36.33
C ALA A 89 -13.62 -13.13 37.75
N ARG A 90 -14.46 -12.12 37.96
CA ARG A 90 -15.14 -11.88 39.26
C ARG A 90 -16.11 -13.01 39.61
N GLU A 91 -16.86 -13.50 38.64
CA GLU A 91 -17.77 -14.65 38.83
C GLU A 91 -16.99 -15.92 39.17
N ARG A 92 -15.91 -16.22 38.45
CA ARG A 92 -15.02 -17.36 38.77
C ARG A 92 -14.37 -17.23 40.14
N ALA A 93 -13.95 -16.03 40.53
CA ALA A 93 -13.39 -15.78 41.86
C ALA A 93 -14.44 -15.99 42.96
N ALA A 94 -15.69 -15.54 42.75
CA ALA A 94 -16.79 -15.77 43.67
C ALA A 94 -17.16 -17.26 43.78
N ALA A 95 -17.21 -17.99 42.65
CA ALA A 95 -17.45 -19.43 42.64
C ALA A 95 -16.34 -20.20 43.36
N ALA A 96 -15.07 -19.82 43.14
CA ALA A 96 -13.93 -20.42 43.85
C ALA A 96 -13.96 -20.12 45.35
N ALA A 97 -14.37 -18.92 45.77
CA ALA A 97 -14.53 -18.57 47.18
C ALA A 97 -15.67 -19.36 47.84
N ALA A 98 -16.81 -19.53 47.16
CA ALA A 98 -17.92 -20.35 47.63
C ALA A 98 -17.53 -21.84 47.75
N ALA A 99 -16.76 -22.37 46.79
CA ALA A 99 -16.23 -23.73 46.85
C ALA A 99 -15.27 -23.93 48.05
N LYS A 100 -14.38 -22.97 48.31
CA LYS A 100 -13.49 -22.99 49.48
C LYS A 100 -14.26 -22.93 50.80
N MET A 101 -15.32 -22.12 50.89
CA MET A 101 -16.16 -22.05 52.08
C MET A 101 -16.92 -23.35 52.33
N ASN A 102 -17.37 -24.05 51.27
CA ASN A 102 -18.01 -25.35 51.40
C ASN A 102 -17.01 -26.46 51.79
N GLN A 103 -15.76 -26.41 51.30
CA GLN A 103 -14.69 -27.30 51.78
C GLN A 103 -14.40 -27.08 53.27
N GLN A 104 -14.17 -25.83 53.70
CA GLN A 104 -13.95 -25.50 55.11
C GLN A 104 -15.10 -25.94 56.02
N LYS A 105 -16.35 -25.85 55.54
CA LYS A 105 -17.51 -26.34 56.30
C LYS A 105 -17.51 -27.86 56.45
N ASN A 106 -17.14 -28.61 55.41
CA ASN A 106 -16.98 -30.07 55.50
C ASN A 106 -15.80 -30.47 56.40
N ASP A 107 -14.69 -29.74 56.35
CA ASP A 107 -13.53 -29.99 57.21
C ASP A 107 -13.85 -29.73 58.70
N ASN A 108 -14.57 -28.64 58.99
CA ASN A 108 -15.05 -28.35 60.35
C ASN A 108 -16.08 -29.38 60.86
N ASP A 109 -16.91 -29.95 59.98
CA ASP A 109 -17.90 -30.98 60.34
C ASP A 109 -17.21 -32.32 60.66
N LEU A 110 -16.15 -32.66 59.93
CA LEU A 110 -15.26 -33.79 60.26
C LEU A 110 -14.53 -33.57 61.59
N GLU A 111 -13.99 -32.38 61.85
CA GLU A 111 -13.30 -32.06 63.09
C GLU A 111 -14.23 -32.06 64.31
N SER A 112 -15.49 -31.64 64.13
CA SER A 112 -16.55 -31.75 65.13
C SER A 112 -16.95 -33.22 65.40
N PHE A 113 -16.92 -34.08 64.38
CA PHE A 113 -17.17 -35.53 64.53
C PHE A 113 -16.06 -36.25 65.32
N PHE A 114 -14.80 -35.88 65.14
CA PHE A 114 -13.67 -36.44 65.92
C PHE A 114 -13.50 -35.83 67.32
N SER A 115 -14.06 -34.64 67.58
CA SER A 115 -13.90 -33.92 68.87
C SER A 115 -14.90 -34.32 69.96
N MET A 116 -15.95 -35.09 69.67
CA MET A 116 -16.97 -35.49 70.67
C MET A 116 -16.53 -36.66 71.58
N GLY A 117 -15.21 -36.85 71.80
CA GLY A 117 -14.67 -38.07 72.40
C GLY A 117 -13.51 -37.93 73.39
N ARG A 118 -12.95 -36.74 73.68
CA ARG A 118 -11.92 -36.63 74.74
C ARG A 118 -11.97 -35.32 75.51
N ALA A 119 -12.20 -35.44 76.81
CA ALA A 119 -11.88 -34.43 77.80
C ALA A 119 -10.42 -34.54 78.28
N SER A 120 -9.79 -33.37 78.49
CA SER A 120 -8.71 -33.03 79.43
C SER A 120 -7.31 -33.66 79.30
N SER A 121 -6.29 -32.82 79.10
CA SER A 121 -5.17 -32.59 80.06
C SER A 121 -4.05 -31.72 79.47
N ALA A 122 -3.58 -30.72 80.23
CA ALA A 122 -2.32 -30.00 79.98
C ALA A 122 -1.12 -30.82 80.52
N PRO A 123 0.13 -30.59 80.04
CA PRO A 123 1.05 -29.79 80.87
C PRO A 123 2.14 -28.97 80.14
N ARG A 124 2.51 -27.85 80.81
CA ARG A 124 3.82 -27.17 81.03
C ARG A 124 4.84 -26.90 79.91
N ALA A 125 5.40 -25.68 80.04
CA ALA A 125 6.40 -24.98 79.25
C ALA A 125 7.83 -25.55 79.21
N ARG A 126 8.56 -25.22 78.14
CA ARG A 126 10.03 -24.99 78.14
C ARG A 126 10.44 -24.02 77.01
N ALA A 127 11.44 -23.21 77.28
CA ALA A 127 11.91 -22.05 76.52
C ALA A 127 13.03 -22.35 75.49
N ASN A 128 13.27 -21.35 74.62
CA ASN A 128 14.44 -21.07 73.76
C ASN A 128 14.67 -22.01 72.56
N THR A 129 15.31 -21.65 71.43
CA THR A 129 15.66 -20.43 70.66
C THR A 129 16.42 -20.98 69.43
N ALA A 130 16.14 -20.43 68.24
CA ALA A 130 16.97 -20.38 67.02
C ALA A 130 17.38 -21.65 66.22
N ASP A 131 17.43 -21.37 64.91
CA ASP A 131 18.29 -21.91 63.84
C ASP A 131 17.94 -23.23 63.14
N SER A 132 17.48 -23.08 61.89
CA SER A 132 18.16 -23.65 60.72
C SER A 132 17.71 -22.92 59.45
N LEU A 133 18.28 -21.72 59.25
CA LEU A 133 18.57 -21.17 57.94
C LEU A 133 19.88 -21.82 57.46
N PHE A 134 19.87 -22.53 56.31
CA PHE A 134 20.92 -22.45 55.25
C PHE A 134 20.59 -23.49 54.16
N ASP A 135 20.09 -23.07 52.99
CA ASP A 135 20.87 -22.69 51.79
C ASP A 135 21.14 -23.91 50.88
N GLN A 136 20.54 -23.92 49.68
CA GLN A 136 20.87 -24.90 48.65
C GLN A 136 21.17 -24.18 47.33
N GLN A 137 22.35 -23.57 47.35
CA GLN A 137 23.10 -23.01 46.24
C GLN A 137 23.78 -24.14 45.45
N PHE A 138 23.36 -24.29 44.18
CA PHE A 138 24.07 -24.84 43.00
C PHE A 138 24.79 -26.20 43.05
N GLN A 139 24.40 -27.11 42.14
CA GLN A 139 25.24 -27.69 41.06
C GLN A 139 24.54 -28.93 40.47
N ASN A 140 24.32 -28.96 39.16
CA ASN A 140 23.82 -30.15 38.46
C ASN A 140 24.72 -30.44 37.26
N LYS A 141 25.59 -31.46 37.37
CA LYS A 141 26.34 -32.04 36.24
C LYS A 141 26.86 -33.46 36.54
N GLY A 142 26.33 -34.44 35.78
CA GLY A 142 26.91 -35.75 35.44
C GLY A 142 26.79 -36.84 36.52
N GLY A 143 26.48 -38.11 36.23
CA GLY A 143 26.30 -38.86 34.99
C GLY A 143 26.35 -40.37 35.28
N SER A 144 26.14 -41.20 34.25
CA SER A 144 26.27 -42.69 34.15
C SER A 144 25.08 -43.52 34.69
N GLU A 145 24.33 -44.30 33.89
CA GLU A 145 24.59 -45.60 33.18
C GLU A 145 23.51 -46.57 33.75
N ALA A 146 22.76 -47.44 33.08
CA ALA A 146 22.89 -48.27 31.87
C ALA A 146 21.44 -48.69 31.42
N ALA A 147 21.04 -48.67 30.15
CA ALA A 147 21.22 -49.67 29.08
C ALA A 147 19.97 -50.52 28.73
N LYS A 148 19.38 -50.31 27.53
CA LYS A 148 18.93 -51.30 26.48
C LYS A 148 18.14 -50.55 25.37
N ARG A 149 18.62 -50.33 24.13
CA ARG A 149 18.64 -51.21 22.91
C ARG A 149 17.26 -51.89 22.66
N THR A 150 16.55 -51.76 21.52
CA THR A 150 16.91 -51.87 20.09
C THR A 150 15.77 -51.39 19.12
N THR A 151 16.12 -51.18 17.83
CA THR A 151 15.34 -51.49 16.56
C THR A 151 14.03 -50.75 16.27
N SER A 152 13.63 -50.37 15.05
CA SER A 152 14.16 -50.17 13.68
C SER A 152 12.91 -49.86 12.81
N SER A 153 13.02 -48.98 11.79
CA SER A 153 12.30 -48.99 10.47
C SER A 153 10.77 -49.24 10.42
N SER A 154 9.91 -48.55 9.67
CA SER A 154 10.00 -47.99 8.32
C SER A 154 8.65 -47.34 7.94
N SER A 155 8.70 -46.51 6.87
CA SER A 155 7.72 -46.40 5.77
C SER A 155 6.31 -45.83 6.01
N GLY A 156 5.96 -44.81 5.21
CA GLY A 156 4.62 -44.72 4.62
C GLY A 156 3.95 -43.34 4.54
N ALA A 157 4.34 -42.55 3.53
CA ALA A 157 3.52 -41.69 2.66
C ALA A 157 2.32 -40.85 3.21
N SER A 158 2.46 -39.52 3.02
CA SER A 158 1.51 -38.56 2.42
C SER A 158 0.03 -38.54 2.83
N SER A 159 -0.44 -37.40 3.36
CA SER A 159 -1.25 -36.40 2.61
C SER A 159 -2.06 -35.45 3.53
N ASN A 160 -2.12 -34.17 3.11
CA ASN A 160 -3.11 -33.14 3.44
C ASN A 160 -3.80 -33.13 4.83
N ILE A 161 -3.38 -32.20 5.70
CA ILE A 161 -4.24 -31.71 6.79
C ILE A 161 -4.26 -30.18 6.85
N LYS A 162 -5.46 -29.70 6.54
CA LYS A 162 -6.15 -28.47 6.90
C LYS A 162 -5.60 -27.75 8.15
N LYS A 163 -5.40 -26.44 7.98
CA LYS A 163 -5.78 -25.35 8.88
C LYS A 163 -6.44 -25.78 10.21
N ALA A 164 -5.75 -25.56 11.31
CA ALA A 164 -6.35 -25.31 12.62
C ALA A 164 -5.44 -24.38 13.41
N SER A 165 -6.02 -23.27 13.85
CA SER A 165 -5.45 -22.33 14.81
C SER A 165 -5.19 -23.03 16.14
N SER A 166 -4.05 -22.73 16.78
CA SER A 166 -3.87 -22.94 18.22
C SER A 166 -3.34 -21.63 18.80
N THR A 167 -4.23 -20.93 19.48
CA THR A 167 -3.97 -19.77 20.31
C THR A 167 -3.27 -20.25 21.58
N THR A 168 -1.95 -20.19 21.60
CA THR A 168 -1.19 -20.40 22.83
C THR A 168 -0.11 -19.33 22.94
N ASN A 169 -0.31 -18.45 23.92
CA ASN A 169 0.71 -17.78 24.71
C ASN A 169 1.51 -16.65 24.03
N PHE A 170 0.86 -15.49 23.85
CA PHE A 170 1.57 -14.21 23.60
C PHE A 170 1.79 -13.38 24.88
N ASP A 171 1.23 -13.77 26.02
CA ASP A 171 1.27 -12.99 27.27
C ASP A 171 2.53 -13.18 28.13
N ASP A 172 3.38 -14.17 27.82
CA ASP A 172 4.57 -14.49 28.64
C ASP A 172 5.88 -13.84 28.13
N LEU A 173 5.79 -12.96 27.14
CA LEU A 173 6.95 -12.19 26.63
C LEU A 173 6.99 -10.74 27.11
N SER A 174 5.89 -10.20 27.65
CA SER A 174 5.84 -8.84 28.21
C SER A 174 6.39 -8.72 29.63
N SER A 175 6.49 -9.83 30.37
CA SER A 175 7.03 -9.85 31.73
C SER A 175 8.56 -9.93 31.77
N ILE A 176 9.20 -10.40 30.68
CA ILE A 176 10.66 -10.49 30.57
C ILE A 176 11.28 -9.22 29.98
N PHE A 177 10.51 -8.45 29.21
CA PHE A 177 10.92 -7.21 28.58
C PHE A 177 9.99 -6.11 29.09
N GLY A 178 10.33 -5.55 30.26
CA GLY A 178 9.48 -4.63 31.03
C GLY A 178 8.63 -3.71 30.15
N ALA A 179 7.32 -3.74 30.40
CA ALA A 179 6.30 -3.01 29.66
C ALA A 179 6.77 -1.59 29.31
N ALA A 180 6.92 -1.31 28.02
CA ALA A 180 7.11 0.05 27.54
C ALA A 180 5.88 0.87 27.93
N PRO A 181 6.02 2.04 28.58
CA PRO A 181 4.88 2.89 28.85
C PRO A 181 4.22 3.29 27.51
N SER A 182 2.89 3.22 27.51
CA SER A 182 1.99 3.41 26.37
C SER A 182 1.98 4.84 25.79
N SER A 183 2.65 5.79 26.42
CA SER A 183 2.86 7.11 25.83
C SER A 183 4.27 7.15 25.31
N GLY A 184 4.46 7.50 24.04
CA GLY A 184 5.78 7.79 23.47
C GLY A 184 6.42 9.04 24.07
N GLU A 185 6.21 9.31 25.36
CA GLU A 185 6.57 10.50 26.10
C GLU A 185 7.54 10.11 27.22
N PHE A 186 8.66 10.85 27.31
CA PHE A 186 9.73 10.55 28.24
C PHE A 186 9.28 10.76 29.68
N GLN A 187 9.28 9.70 30.48
CA GLN A 187 8.84 9.76 31.88
C GLN A 187 9.93 10.35 32.79
N GLU A 188 9.69 11.57 33.26
CA GLU A 188 10.56 12.27 34.20
C GLU A 188 10.41 11.68 35.61
N VAL A 189 11.54 11.32 36.23
CA VAL A 189 11.59 10.76 37.59
C VAL A 189 12.23 11.81 38.49
N GLU A 190 11.48 12.27 39.51
CA GLU A 190 11.97 13.19 40.55
C GLU A 190 12.92 12.44 41.51
N GLY A 191 14.13 12.98 41.69
CA GLY A 191 15.19 12.39 42.52
C GLY A 191 16.35 11.69 41.77
N GLU A 192 16.34 11.64 40.44
CA GLU A 192 17.47 11.14 39.64
C GLU A 192 18.57 12.19 39.41
N THR A 193 19.85 11.81 39.56
CA THR A 193 21.00 12.61 39.13
C THR A 193 20.88 12.98 37.65
N GLU A 194 21.16 14.23 37.30
CA GLU A 194 20.96 14.77 35.93
C GLU A 194 21.63 13.92 34.83
N GLU A 195 22.79 13.33 35.10
CA GLU A 195 23.50 12.47 34.13
C GLU A 195 22.70 11.21 33.78
N ARG A 196 22.00 10.63 34.74
CA ARG A 196 21.16 9.44 34.55
C ARG A 196 19.88 9.78 33.78
N ARG A 197 19.30 10.94 34.05
CA ARG A 197 18.16 11.52 33.30
C ARG A 197 18.53 11.75 31.83
N ARG A 198 19.70 12.37 31.58
CA ARG A 198 20.22 12.60 30.21
C ARG A 198 20.49 11.28 29.47
N ALA A 199 21.05 10.27 30.14
CA ALA A 199 21.27 8.95 29.53
C ALA A 199 19.96 8.20 29.19
N ARG A 200 18.91 8.34 30.02
CA ARG A 200 17.59 7.78 29.72
C ARG A 200 16.92 8.52 28.56
N LEU A 201 17.01 9.86 28.54
CA LEU A 201 16.50 10.70 27.44
C LEU A 201 17.15 10.34 26.11
N ASP A 202 18.47 10.21 26.08
CA ASP A 202 19.22 9.86 24.87
C ASP A 202 18.84 8.47 24.33
N ARG A 203 18.63 7.46 25.18
CA ARG A 203 18.12 6.14 24.74
C ARG A 203 16.71 6.21 24.17
N HIS A 204 15.85 7.00 24.81
CA HIS A 204 14.48 7.20 24.36
C HIS A 204 14.46 7.95 23.00
N GLN A 205 15.27 9.01 22.87
CA GLN A 205 15.45 9.76 21.64
C GLN A 205 15.99 8.87 20.52
N ARG A 206 17.03 8.08 20.74
CA ARG A 206 17.53 7.14 19.72
C ARG A 206 16.47 6.14 19.26
N THR A 207 15.58 5.73 20.15
CA THR A 207 14.48 4.81 19.82
C THR A 207 13.42 5.52 18.98
N GLN A 208 13.02 6.73 19.39
CA GLN A 208 12.11 7.58 18.63
C GLN A 208 12.66 7.98 17.27
N GLU A 209 13.95 8.33 17.17
CA GLU A 209 14.63 8.68 15.93
C GLU A 209 14.71 7.49 14.97
N ARG A 210 15.00 6.28 15.47
CA ARG A 210 14.97 5.06 14.64
C ARG A 210 13.56 4.78 14.13
N ALA A 211 12.54 4.93 14.99
CA ALA A 211 11.15 4.76 14.59
C ALA A 211 10.71 5.82 13.57
N ALA A 212 11.04 7.09 13.81
CA ALA A 212 10.75 8.21 12.92
C ALA A 212 11.48 8.07 11.58
N LYS A 213 12.75 7.66 11.58
CA LYS A 213 13.54 7.40 10.37
C LYS A 213 12.97 6.24 9.56
N ALA A 214 12.59 5.14 10.21
CA ALA A 214 11.96 4.00 9.53
C ALA A 214 10.61 4.38 8.91
N LEU A 215 9.81 5.19 9.61
CA LEU A 215 8.55 5.72 9.07
C LEU A 215 8.77 6.69 7.90
N ALA A 216 9.76 7.58 8.01
CA ALA A 216 10.11 8.52 6.94
C ALA A 216 10.62 7.80 5.69
N GLU A 217 11.48 6.78 5.85
CA GLU A 217 11.98 5.97 4.73
C GLU A 217 10.84 5.21 4.04
N LYS A 218 9.94 4.60 4.81
CA LYS A 218 8.76 3.92 4.26
C LYS A 218 7.88 4.90 3.48
N ASN A 219 7.53 6.04 4.09
CA ASN A 219 6.74 7.07 3.41
C ASN A 219 7.44 7.58 2.15
N GLN A 220 8.76 7.71 2.16
CA GLN A 220 9.54 8.13 1.00
C GLN A 220 9.47 7.09 -0.12
N ARG A 221 9.59 5.79 0.19
CA ARG A 221 9.43 4.73 -0.81
C ARG A 221 8.01 4.68 -1.37
N ASP A 222 7.00 4.85 -0.52
CA ASP A 222 5.61 4.86 -0.94
C ASP A 222 5.32 6.07 -1.86
N LEU A 223 5.85 7.26 -1.52
CA LEU A 223 5.76 8.45 -2.38
C LEU A 223 6.51 8.30 -3.70
N GLN A 224 7.69 7.67 -3.70
CA GLN A 224 8.44 7.39 -4.93
C GLN A 224 7.67 6.41 -5.83
N ALA A 225 7.14 5.33 -5.25
CA ALA A 225 6.31 4.37 -5.98
C ALA A 225 5.05 5.03 -6.57
N GLN A 226 4.42 5.94 -5.82
CA GLN A 226 3.28 6.72 -6.32
C GLN A 226 3.68 7.65 -7.46
N ARG A 227 4.77 8.40 -7.34
CA ARG A 227 5.26 9.27 -8.43
C ARG A 227 5.58 8.48 -9.69
N GLU A 228 6.30 7.37 -9.56
CA GLU A 228 6.58 6.49 -10.70
C GLU A 228 5.29 5.90 -11.30
N GLN A 229 4.30 5.55 -10.47
CA GLN A 229 3.00 5.08 -10.94
C GLN A 229 2.20 6.17 -11.65
N GLU A 230 2.18 7.39 -11.12
CA GLU A 230 1.53 8.55 -11.72
C GLU A 230 2.19 8.95 -13.05
N GLU A 231 3.52 8.91 -13.13
CA GLU A 231 4.25 9.13 -14.38
C GLU A 231 3.92 8.04 -15.41
N ARG A 232 3.93 6.77 -14.99
CA ARG A 232 3.48 5.65 -15.83
C ARG A 232 2.04 5.82 -16.27
N HIS A 233 1.15 6.30 -15.39
CA HIS A 233 -0.26 6.51 -15.68
C HIS A 233 -0.46 7.67 -16.66
N ARG A 234 0.20 8.81 -16.43
CA ARG A 234 0.16 9.97 -17.32
C ARG A 234 0.63 9.62 -18.73
N ILE A 235 1.73 8.89 -18.81
CA ILE A 235 2.24 8.36 -20.06
C ILE A 235 1.23 7.39 -20.68
N ALA A 236 0.72 6.43 -19.90
CA ALA A 236 -0.26 5.47 -20.36
C ALA A 236 -1.52 6.14 -20.92
N GLU A 237 -2.02 7.20 -20.29
CA GLU A 237 -3.17 7.97 -20.76
C GLU A 237 -2.92 8.63 -22.12
N THR A 238 -1.76 9.28 -22.29
CA THR A 238 -1.41 9.89 -23.58
C THR A 238 -1.37 8.83 -24.69
N LEU A 239 -0.71 7.70 -24.42
CA LEU A 239 -0.58 6.61 -25.37
C LEU A 239 -1.92 5.91 -25.62
N ASP A 240 -2.76 5.75 -24.59
CA ASP A 240 -4.09 5.18 -24.73
C ASP A 240 -4.97 6.05 -25.61
N THR A 241 -4.89 7.39 -25.51
CA THR A 241 -5.64 8.27 -26.40
C THR A 241 -5.19 8.13 -27.86
N GLU A 242 -3.88 8.03 -28.10
CA GLU A 242 -3.32 7.81 -29.43
C GLU A 242 -3.70 6.43 -29.99
N ILE A 243 -3.59 5.38 -29.18
CA ILE A 243 -3.96 4.00 -29.55
C ILE A 243 -5.46 3.91 -29.82
N LYS A 244 -6.30 4.47 -28.96
CA LYS A 244 -7.76 4.49 -29.15
C LYS A 244 -8.13 5.27 -30.40
N ARG A 245 -7.53 6.44 -30.63
CA ARG A 245 -7.75 7.23 -31.86
C ARG A 245 -7.27 6.49 -33.11
N TRP A 246 -6.16 5.77 -33.03
CA TRP A 246 -5.67 4.93 -34.11
C TRP A 246 -6.60 3.75 -34.37
N ALA A 247 -7.02 3.04 -33.33
CA ALA A 247 -7.89 1.87 -33.44
C ALA A 247 -9.31 2.25 -33.86
N ALA A 248 -9.78 3.45 -33.50
CA ALA A 248 -11.12 3.96 -33.80
C ALA A 248 -11.48 3.75 -35.28
N GLY A 249 -12.63 3.12 -35.49
CA GLY A 249 -13.16 2.76 -36.81
C GLY A 249 -12.48 1.56 -37.49
N LYS A 250 -11.43 0.96 -36.90
CA LYS A 250 -10.69 -0.19 -37.44
C LYS A 250 -10.68 -1.41 -36.50
N GLU A 251 -11.30 -1.29 -35.32
CA GLU A 251 -11.31 -2.25 -34.19
C GLU A 251 -11.97 -3.62 -34.47
N GLY A 252 -12.55 -3.82 -35.65
CA GLY A 252 -13.12 -5.10 -36.09
C GLY A 252 -12.45 -5.66 -37.34
N ASN A 253 -11.54 -4.91 -37.97
CA ASN A 253 -10.94 -5.27 -39.25
C ASN A 253 -9.44 -5.50 -39.12
N LEU A 254 -9.08 -6.78 -38.98
CA LEU A 254 -7.69 -7.21 -38.88
C LEU A 254 -6.82 -6.69 -40.04
N ARG A 255 -7.36 -6.59 -41.27
CA ARG A 255 -6.60 -6.09 -42.43
C ARG A 255 -6.24 -4.61 -42.27
N ALA A 256 -7.20 -3.80 -41.81
CA ALA A 256 -7.00 -2.37 -41.59
C ALA A 256 -6.05 -2.10 -40.42
N LEU A 257 -6.13 -2.89 -39.35
CA LEU A 257 -5.20 -2.80 -38.23
C LEU A 257 -3.79 -3.19 -38.65
N LEU A 258 -3.60 -4.26 -39.41
CA LEU A 258 -2.27 -4.69 -39.86
C LEU A 258 -1.61 -3.69 -40.82
N SER A 259 -2.37 -3.07 -41.73
CA SER A 259 -1.83 -2.06 -42.65
C SER A 259 -1.49 -0.75 -41.93
N THR A 260 -2.29 -0.36 -40.95
CA THR A 260 -2.07 0.89 -40.18
C THR A 260 -1.20 0.69 -38.93
N LEU A 261 -0.87 -0.56 -38.57
CA LEU A 261 0.09 -0.91 -37.51
C LEU A 261 1.44 -0.24 -37.75
N GLN A 262 1.77 -0.09 -39.03
CA GLN A 262 2.95 0.59 -39.50
C GLN A 262 3.04 2.04 -38.96
N TYR A 263 1.94 2.78 -38.90
CA TYR A 263 1.95 4.20 -38.51
C TYR A 263 2.25 4.38 -37.02
N VAL A 264 1.54 3.66 -36.14
CA VAL A 264 1.75 3.72 -34.68
C VAL A 264 3.13 3.20 -34.30
N ARG A 265 3.64 2.20 -35.04
CA ARG A 265 4.91 1.55 -34.71
C ARG A 265 6.13 2.29 -35.27
N ILE A 266 6.02 2.95 -36.42
CA ILE A 266 7.10 3.82 -36.95
C ILE A 266 7.31 5.03 -36.04
N VAL A 267 6.25 5.61 -35.51
CA VAL A 267 6.32 6.79 -34.63
C VAL A 267 7.02 6.48 -33.30
N LEU A 268 7.04 5.22 -32.87
CA LEU A 268 7.40 4.89 -31.50
C LEU A 268 8.52 3.85 -31.35
N TRP A 269 8.77 3.02 -32.38
CA TRP A 269 9.84 2.01 -32.35
C TRP A 269 10.38 1.67 -33.76
N PRO A 270 11.42 2.39 -34.26
CA PRO A 270 12.02 2.12 -35.57
C PRO A 270 12.74 0.76 -35.67
N GLU A 271 13.36 0.30 -34.57
CA GLU A 271 14.30 -0.84 -34.53
C GLU A 271 13.66 -2.24 -34.53
N CYS A 272 12.34 -2.34 -34.73
CA CYS A 272 11.63 -3.62 -34.61
C CYS A 272 11.37 -4.34 -35.93
N GLY A 273 12.09 -3.97 -37.00
CA GLY A 273 12.24 -4.78 -38.22
C GLY A 273 10.94 -5.17 -38.94
N TRP A 274 9.88 -4.37 -38.81
CA TRP A 274 8.61 -4.61 -39.50
C TRP A 274 8.67 -4.02 -40.87
N GLN A 275 8.12 -4.78 -41.80
CA GLN A 275 7.96 -4.34 -43.16
C GLN A 275 6.58 -3.70 -43.32
N PRO A 276 6.48 -2.54 -43.99
CA PRO A 276 5.21 -1.99 -44.45
C PRO A 276 4.40 -3.07 -45.15
N VAL A 277 3.12 -3.23 -44.81
CA VAL A 277 2.26 -4.15 -45.54
C VAL A 277 1.09 -3.36 -46.11
N SER A 278 1.04 -3.32 -47.43
CA SER A 278 -0.02 -2.65 -48.18
C SER A 278 -1.33 -3.45 -48.10
N LEU A 279 -2.46 -2.79 -48.31
CA LEU A 279 -3.76 -3.47 -48.40
C LEU A 279 -3.80 -4.46 -49.58
N THR A 280 -3.04 -4.21 -50.64
CA THR A 280 -2.88 -5.10 -51.80
C THR A 280 -2.23 -6.44 -51.43
N ASP A 281 -1.32 -6.46 -50.46
CA ASP A 281 -0.69 -7.71 -50.00
C ASP A 281 -1.60 -8.49 -49.03
N LEU A 282 -2.66 -7.87 -48.50
CA LEU A 282 -3.60 -8.42 -47.52
C LEU A 282 -4.93 -8.90 -48.12
N ILE A 283 -4.98 -9.11 -49.44
CA ILE A 283 -6.18 -9.57 -50.15
C ILE A 283 -6.56 -10.99 -49.69
N THR A 284 -5.61 -11.94 -49.71
CA THR A 284 -5.89 -13.35 -49.37
C THR A 284 -5.89 -13.61 -47.86
N GLY A 285 -6.78 -14.50 -47.39
CA GLY A 285 -6.81 -14.87 -45.96
C GLY A 285 -5.49 -15.50 -45.47
N ALA A 286 -4.78 -16.20 -46.36
CA ALA A 286 -3.47 -16.79 -46.06
C ALA A 286 -2.38 -15.73 -45.84
N SER A 287 -2.36 -14.63 -46.63
CA SER A 287 -1.40 -13.54 -46.42
C SER A 287 -1.70 -12.77 -45.13
N VAL A 288 -2.97 -12.51 -44.82
CA VAL A 288 -3.40 -11.89 -43.55
C VAL A 288 -2.91 -12.72 -42.35
N LYS A 289 -3.06 -14.05 -42.40
CA LYS A 289 -2.62 -14.94 -41.31
C LYS A 289 -1.10 -14.96 -41.14
N LYS A 290 -0.34 -14.93 -42.25
CA LYS A 290 1.14 -14.84 -42.22
C LYS A 290 1.61 -13.52 -41.62
N VAL A 291 1.00 -12.40 -42.04
CA VAL A 291 1.34 -11.06 -41.54
C VAL A 291 0.94 -10.90 -40.08
N TYR A 292 -0.24 -11.39 -39.68
CA TYR A 292 -0.68 -11.40 -38.28
C TYR A 292 0.31 -12.14 -37.37
N ARG A 293 0.76 -13.33 -37.76
CA ARG A 293 1.77 -14.09 -36.99
C ARG A 293 3.09 -13.34 -36.86
N LYS A 294 3.53 -12.66 -37.93
CA LYS A 294 4.72 -11.81 -37.87
C LYS A 294 4.49 -10.61 -36.94
N ALA A 295 3.30 -10.00 -36.98
CA ALA A 295 2.96 -8.84 -36.16
C ALA A 295 3.01 -9.19 -34.68
N THR A 296 2.34 -10.27 -34.29
CA THR A 296 2.25 -10.73 -32.89
C THR A 296 3.60 -11.08 -32.30
N LEU A 297 4.53 -11.62 -33.09
CA LEU A 297 5.91 -11.86 -32.66
C LEU A 297 6.70 -10.56 -32.44
N CYS A 298 6.49 -9.55 -33.29
CA CYS A 298 7.21 -8.29 -33.19
C CYS A 298 6.73 -7.42 -32.02
N ILE A 299 5.44 -7.47 -31.70
CA ILE A 299 4.81 -6.68 -30.64
C ILE A 299 4.65 -7.48 -29.33
N HIS A 300 5.19 -8.69 -29.25
CA HIS A 300 5.08 -9.49 -28.05
C HIS A 300 5.83 -8.82 -26.89
N PRO A 301 5.23 -8.65 -25.69
CA PRO A 301 5.86 -7.93 -24.58
C PRO A 301 7.21 -8.53 -24.18
N ASP A 302 7.40 -9.84 -24.29
CA ASP A 302 8.69 -10.52 -24.05
C ASP A 302 9.78 -10.12 -25.07
N LYS A 303 9.44 -10.01 -26.35
CA LYS A 303 10.39 -9.59 -27.40
C LYS A 303 10.72 -8.11 -27.30
N VAL A 304 9.75 -7.31 -26.88
CA VAL A 304 9.91 -5.89 -26.56
C VAL A 304 10.83 -5.71 -25.34
N GLN A 305 10.66 -6.53 -24.30
CA GLN A 305 11.52 -6.54 -23.11
C GLN A 305 12.97 -6.95 -23.45
N GLN A 306 13.16 -7.97 -24.28
CA GLN A 306 14.49 -8.46 -24.70
C GLN A 306 15.32 -7.42 -25.46
N LYS A 307 14.66 -6.48 -26.15
CA LYS A 307 15.31 -5.42 -26.92
C LYS A 307 15.58 -4.14 -26.11
N GLY A 308 15.40 -4.18 -24.78
CA GLY A 308 15.67 -3.03 -23.91
C GLY A 308 14.66 -1.89 -24.06
N ALA A 309 13.42 -2.21 -24.43
CA ALA A 309 12.39 -1.21 -24.67
C ALA A 309 11.97 -0.43 -23.41
N THR A 310 11.56 0.83 -23.59
CA THR A 310 11.05 1.67 -22.51
C THR A 310 9.73 1.13 -21.95
N LEU A 311 9.37 1.51 -20.72
CA LEU A 311 8.07 1.17 -20.11
C LEU A 311 6.88 1.58 -20.99
N GLN A 312 7.02 2.69 -21.70
CA GLN A 312 6.03 3.21 -22.64
C GLN A 312 5.81 2.23 -23.81
N GLN A 313 6.90 1.74 -24.40
CA GLN A 313 6.88 0.80 -25.52
C GLN A 313 6.27 -0.53 -25.10
N LYS A 314 6.58 -1.02 -23.90
CA LYS A 314 5.96 -2.24 -23.35
C LYS A 314 4.44 -2.09 -23.23
N TYR A 315 3.98 -0.96 -22.70
CA TYR A 315 2.56 -0.68 -22.56
C TYR A 315 1.83 -0.65 -23.91
N ILE A 316 2.38 0.05 -24.89
CA ILE A 316 1.79 0.13 -26.24
C ILE A 316 1.77 -1.24 -26.90
N ALA A 317 2.86 -1.99 -26.80
CA ALA A 317 2.96 -3.32 -27.37
C ALA A 317 1.88 -4.25 -26.79
N GLU A 318 1.66 -4.21 -25.47
CA GLU A 318 0.60 -4.93 -24.78
C GLU A 318 -0.79 -4.53 -25.29
N LYS A 319 -1.11 -3.23 -25.32
CA LYS A 319 -2.40 -2.73 -25.80
C LYS A 319 -2.68 -3.08 -27.26
N VAL A 320 -1.69 -2.89 -28.14
CA VAL A 320 -1.82 -3.19 -29.57
C VAL A 320 -1.91 -4.71 -29.80
N PHE A 321 -1.18 -5.51 -29.02
CA PHE A 321 -1.29 -6.97 -29.05
C PHE A 321 -2.69 -7.44 -28.67
N ASP A 322 -3.25 -6.89 -27.58
CA ASP A 322 -4.60 -7.23 -27.12
C ASP A 322 -5.66 -6.84 -28.14
N LEU A 323 -5.52 -5.67 -28.79
CA LEU A 323 -6.41 -5.25 -29.87
C LEU A 323 -6.36 -6.25 -31.04
N LEU A 324 -5.17 -6.60 -31.53
CA LEU A 324 -5.02 -7.56 -32.63
C LEU A 324 -5.56 -8.95 -32.27
N LYS A 325 -5.32 -9.41 -31.03
CA LYS A 325 -5.82 -10.69 -30.51
C LYS A 325 -7.35 -10.67 -30.39
N SER A 326 -7.93 -9.57 -29.90
CA SER A 326 -9.39 -9.44 -29.76
C SER A 326 -10.10 -9.56 -31.11
N VAL A 327 -9.50 -9.03 -32.19
CA VAL A 327 -10.06 -9.11 -33.54
C VAL A 327 -9.90 -10.50 -34.15
N ASP A 328 -8.76 -11.16 -33.96
CA ASP A 328 -8.56 -12.54 -34.43
C ASP A 328 -9.47 -13.54 -33.69
N CYS A 329 -9.66 -13.37 -32.37
CA CYS A 329 -10.59 -14.19 -31.58
C CYS A 329 -12.05 -14.01 -32.03
N LYS A 330 -12.51 -12.78 -32.32
CA LYS A 330 -13.87 -12.53 -32.82
C LYS A 330 -14.15 -13.17 -34.18
N LYS A 331 -13.12 -13.37 -35.02
CA LYS A 331 -13.25 -14.04 -36.33
C LYS A 331 -13.15 -15.56 -36.28
N ARG A 332 -12.74 -16.13 -35.15
CA ARG A 332 -12.56 -17.58 -34.96
C ARG A 332 -13.61 -18.05 -33.93
N PRO A 333 -14.77 -18.58 -34.34
CA PRO A 333 -15.87 -18.92 -33.42
C PRO A 333 -15.60 -20.11 -32.47
N LEU A 334 -14.33 -20.47 -32.21
CA LEU A 334 -13.92 -21.67 -31.48
C LEU A 334 -12.79 -21.42 -30.47
N CYS A 335 -12.65 -20.20 -29.94
CA CYS A 335 -11.81 -19.97 -28.75
C CYS A 335 -12.72 -19.74 -27.52
N ARG A 336 -13.31 -20.83 -27.04
CA ARG A 336 -13.73 -21.01 -25.65
C ARG A 336 -13.04 -22.26 -25.14
#